data_AF-A0A1F6DFG0-F1
#
_entry.id   AF-A0A1F6DFG0-F1
#
_cell.length_a   1.000
_cell.length_b   1.000
_cell.length_c   1.000
_cell.angle_alpha   90.00
_cell.angle_beta   90.00
_cell.angle_gamma   90.00
#
_symmetry.space_group_name_H-M   'P 1'
#
loop_
_entity.id
_entity.type
_entity.pdbx_description
1 polymer ?
#
loop_
_entity_poly.entity_id
_entity_poly.type
_entity_poly.pdbx_seq_one_letter_code
_entity_poly.pdbx_strand_id
1 'polypeptide(L)'
;MSDPAKPITPAEAEVAKRASVPDVMIQIFNDLIVMNLDGQDAIIDITHVFEALKKAGHSAGDAAANGWLKSINTIYAEVGWTVRYEDNGAQQLIIFRKPTVSK
;
A
#
# COMPACT_ATOMS: atom_id res chain seq x y z
N MET A 1 1.70 -14.55 -34.05
CA MET A 1 2.67 -13.45 -34.27
C MET A 1 2.31 -12.38 -33.26
N SER A 2 3.24 -12.00 -32.39
CA SER A 2 3.00 -10.94 -31.41
C SER A 2 3.27 -9.61 -32.08
N ASP A 3 2.30 -8.70 -32.05
CA ASP A 3 2.52 -7.32 -32.50
C ASP A 3 3.70 -6.70 -31.73
N PRO A 4 4.51 -5.83 -32.36
CA PRO A 4 5.57 -5.13 -31.65
C PRO A 4 4.98 -4.31 -30.51
N ALA A 5 5.51 -4.51 -29.30
CA ALA A 5 5.06 -3.80 -28.11
C ALA A 5 5.21 -2.28 -28.31
N LYS A 6 4.10 -1.55 -28.21
CA LYS A 6 4.11 -0.09 -28.23
C LYS A 6 4.54 0.44 -26.86
N PRO A 7 5.34 1.52 -26.79
CA PRO A 7 5.60 2.19 -25.53
C PRO A 7 4.29 2.63 -24.87
N ILE A 8 4.19 2.40 -23.56
CA ILE A 8 3.08 2.92 -22.75
C ILE A 8 3.33 4.37 -22.37
N THR A 9 2.26 5.14 -22.22
CA THR A 9 2.28 6.50 -21.68
C THR A 9 2.55 6.50 -20.17
N PRO A 10 2.96 7.64 -19.58
CA PRO A 10 3.12 7.75 -18.13
C PRO A 10 1.84 7.41 -17.34
N ALA A 11 0.66 7.80 -17.86
CA ALA A 11 -0.61 7.50 -17.23
C ALA A 11 -0.93 5.99 -17.25
N GLU A 12 -0.67 5.32 -18.37
CA GLU A 12 -0.83 3.85 -18.47
C GLU A 12 0.15 3.12 -17.56
N ALA A 13 1.38 3.62 -17.39
CA ALA A 13 2.35 3.06 -16.47
C ALA A 13 1.86 3.13 -15.01
N GLU A 14 1.28 4.26 -14.58
CA GLU A 14 0.70 4.41 -13.25
C GLU A 14 -0.49 3.46 -13.03
N VAL A 15 -1.37 3.31 -14.03
CA VAL A 15 -2.50 2.36 -13.97
C VAL A 15 -1.99 0.92 -13.87
N ALA A 16 -1.05 0.53 -14.74
CA ALA A 16 -0.48 -0.82 -14.74
C ALA A 16 0.24 -1.14 -13.43
N LYS A 17 0.92 -0.15 -12.82
CA LYS A 17 1.61 -0.30 -11.54
C LYS A 17 0.66 -0.39 -10.35
N ARG A 18 -0.53 0.22 -10.41
CA ARG A 18 -1.59 -0.02 -9.42
C ARG A 18 -2.20 -1.40 -9.60
N ALA A 19 -2.47 -1.79 -10.84
CA ALA A 19 -3.04 -3.10 -11.17
C ALA A 19 -2.09 -4.28 -10.86
N SER A 20 -0.78 -4.03 -10.72
CA SER A 20 0.20 -5.06 -10.34
C SER A 20 0.25 -5.33 -8.84
N VAL A 21 -0.47 -4.56 -8.01
CA VAL A 21 -0.57 -4.81 -6.57
C VAL A 21 -1.46 -6.03 -6.33
N PRO A 22 -0.96 -7.11 -5.70
CA PRO A 22 -1.76 -8.29 -5.43
C PRO A 22 -2.89 -8.02 -4.42
N ASP A 23 -4.03 -8.69 -4.60
CA ASP A 23 -5.19 -8.59 -3.68
C ASP A 23 -4.81 -8.89 -2.22
N VAL A 24 -3.88 -9.84 -2.01
CA VAL A 24 -3.38 -10.18 -0.67
C VAL A 24 -2.70 -8.99 0.02
N MET A 25 -2.06 -8.09 -0.73
CA MET A 25 -1.48 -6.87 -0.17
C MET A 25 -2.58 -5.95 0.34
N ILE A 26 -3.65 -5.79 -0.44
CA ILE A 26 -4.81 -4.99 -0.05
C ILE A 26 -5.46 -5.59 1.19
N GLN A 27 -5.66 -6.91 1.22
CA GLN A 27 -6.27 -7.59 2.36
C GLN A 27 -5.43 -7.43 3.64
N ILE A 28 -4.11 -7.59 3.56
CA ILE A 28 -3.20 -7.40 4.70
C ILE A 28 -3.34 -5.99 5.28
N PHE A 29 -3.37 -4.96 4.42
CA PHE A 29 -3.56 -3.58 4.89
C PHE A 29 -4.94 -3.37 5.49
N ASN A 30 -6.01 -3.89 4.88
CA ASN A 30 -7.36 -3.81 5.46
C ASN A 30 -7.39 -4.41 6.87
N ASP A 31 -6.82 -5.59 7.06
CA ASP A 31 -6.79 -6.28 8.34
C ASP A 31 -5.99 -5.47 9.38
N LEU A 32 -4.80 -4.99 9.00
CA LEU A 32 -3.95 -4.19 9.89
C LEU A 32 -4.57 -2.83 10.24
N ILE A 33 -5.26 -2.18 9.29
CA ILE A 33 -6.00 -0.95 9.54
C ILE A 33 -7.09 -1.22 10.57
N VAL A 34 -7.92 -2.24 10.37
CA VAL A 34 -9.01 -2.59 11.31
C VAL A 34 -8.47 -2.90 12.70
N MET A 35 -7.36 -3.62 12.81
CA MET A 35 -6.75 -3.98 14.09
C MET A 35 -6.14 -2.79 14.85
N ASN A 36 -5.64 -1.78 14.14
CA ASN A 36 -4.87 -0.68 14.73
C ASN A 36 -5.62 0.67 14.71
N LEU A 37 -6.88 0.71 14.27
CA LEU A 37 -7.65 1.94 14.17
C LEU A 37 -8.06 2.45 15.57
N ASP A 38 -7.54 3.61 15.97
CA ASP A 38 -7.77 4.26 17.27
C ASP A 38 -8.91 5.30 17.25
N GLY A 39 -9.88 5.10 16.36
CA GLY A 39 -10.99 6.02 16.13
C GLY A 39 -10.70 7.00 15.00
N GLN A 40 -9.50 7.59 14.92
CA GLN A 40 -9.13 8.56 13.88
C GLN A 40 -8.04 8.03 12.95
N ASP A 41 -7.00 7.41 13.50
CA ASP A 41 -5.83 6.96 12.77
C ASP A 41 -5.62 5.45 12.95
N ALA A 42 -5.08 4.77 11.94
CA ALA A 42 -4.51 3.45 12.09
C ALA A 42 -3.00 3.56 11.86
N ILE A 43 -2.21 3.26 12.90
CA ILE A 43 -0.76 3.33 12.88
C ILE A 43 -0.22 1.91 12.72
N ILE A 44 0.51 1.66 11.63
CA ILE A 44 0.98 0.33 11.26
C ILE A 44 2.50 0.36 11.14
N ASP A 45 3.19 -0.49 11.90
CA ASP A 45 4.61 -0.74 11.71
C ASP A 45 4.82 -1.56 10.42
N ILE A 46 5.75 -1.12 9.56
CA ILE A 46 6.05 -1.79 8.30
C ILE A 46 6.50 -3.25 8.50
N THR A 47 7.11 -3.55 9.65
CA THR A 47 7.55 -4.91 9.99
C THR A 47 6.36 -5.86 10.07
N HIS A 48 5.21 -5.43 10.61
CA HIS A 48 3.99 -6.23 10.65
C HIS A 48 3.43 -6.50 9.24
N VAL A 49 3.58 -5.56 8.32
CA VAL A 49 3.20 -5.76 6.90
C VAL A 49 4.05 -6.86 6.28
N PHE A 50 5.38 -6.82 6.50
CA PHE A 50 6.29 -7.83 5.96
C PHE A 50 6.09 -9.21 6.61
N GLU A 51 5.77 -9.27 7.91
CA GLU A 51 5.43 -10.52 8.57
C GLU A 51 4.13 -11.13 8.02
N ALA A 52 3.11 -10.31 7.77
CA ALA A 52 1.86 -10.76 7.18
C ALA A 52 2.05 -11.25 5.73
N LEU A 53 2.86 -10.54 4.93
CA LEU A 53 3.23 -10.98 3.58
C LEU A 53 3.95 -12.31 3.59
N LYS A 54 4.92 -12.48 4.50
CA LYS A 54 5.66 -13.73 4.66
C LYS A 54 4.73 -14.89 5.02
N LYS A 55 3.77 -14.67 5.93
CA LYS A 55 2.74 -15.66 6.29
C LYS A 55 1.85 -16.02 5.10
N ALA A 56 1.60 -15.08 4.21
CA ALA A 56 0.85 -15.29 2.97
C ALA A 56 1.69 -15.89 1.82
N GLY A 57 2.96 -16.24 2.05
CA GLY A 57 3.82 -16.85 1.04
C GLY A 57 4.52 -15.87 0.09
N HIS A 58 4.49 -14.58 0.39
CA HIS A 58 5.17 -13.53 -0.40
C HIS A 58 6.44 -13.05 0.30
N SER A 59 7.46 -12.68 -0.48
CA SER A 59 8.68 -12.10 0.10
C SER A 59 8.57 -10.57 0.22
N ALA A 60 9.16 -10.01 1.26
CA ALA A 60 9.32 -8.56 1.39
C ALA A 60 10.13 -7.95 0.24
N GLY A 61 11.07 -8.73 -0.32
CA GLY A 61 11.86 -8.36 -1.49
C GLY A 61 10.99 -8.13 -2.72
N ASP A 62 9.99 -8.99 -2.96
CA ASP A 62 9.06 -8.84 -4.08
C ASP A 62 8.20 -7.58 -3.91
N ALA A 63 7.74 -7.29 -2.70
CA ALA A 63 6.95 -6.10 -2.44
C ALA A 63 7.73 -4.81 -2.68
N ALA A 64 9.02 -4.78 -2.34
CA ALA A 64 9.91 -3.66 -2.62
C ALA A 64 10.25 -3.54 -4.11
N ALA A 65 10.62 -4.65 -4.76
CA ALA A 65 11.01 -4.70 -6.16
C ALA A 65 9.87 -4.28 -7.11
N ASN A 66 8.64 -4.69 -6.79
CA ASN A 66 7.46 -4.32 -7.56
C ASN A 66 6.84 -2.98 -7.14
N GLY A 67 7.39 -2.34 -6.09
CA GLY A 67 6.95 -1.02 -5.62
C GLY A 67 5.53 -1.00 -5.03
N TRP A 68 5.02 -2.14 -4.55
CA TRP A 68 3.64 -2.27 -4.06
C TRP A 68 3.33 -1.31 -2.92
N LEU A 69 4.27 -1.15 -1.97
CA LEU A 69 4.10 -0.23 -0.85
C LEU A 69 3.84 1.22 -1.27
N LYS A 70 4.43 1.66 -2.39
CA LYS A 70 4.19 3.02 -2.94
C LYS A 70 2.80 3.12 -3.55
N SER A 71 2.36 2.08 -4.26
CA SER A 71 1.03 2.04 -4.87
C SER A 71 -0.08 2.01 -3.81
N ILE A 72 0.16 1.44 -2.63
CA ILE A 72 -0.82 1.39 -1.53
C ILE A 72 -1.25 2.78 -1.08
N ASN A 73 -0.34 3.75 -0.98
CA ASN A 73 -0.72 5.13 -0.64
C ASN A 73 -1.78 5.66 -1.60
N THR A 74 -1.52 5.58 -2.90
CA THR A 74 -2.45 6.05 -3.94
C THR A 74 -3.78 5.30 -3.90
N ILE A 75 -3.75 3.97 -3.79
CA ILE A 75 -4.97 3.14 -3.78
C ILE A 75 -5.88 3.50 -2.59
N TYR A 76 -5.31 3.66 -1.39
CA TYR A 76 -6.11 3.99 -0.22
C TYR A 76 -6.51 5.47 -0.18
N ALA A 77 -5.71 6.36 -0.78
CA ALA A 77 -6.09 7.76 -0.96
C ALA A 77 -7.31 7.94 -1.86
N GLU A 78 -7.43 7.13 -2.93
CA GLU A 78 -8.59 7.14 -3.82
C GLU A 78 -9.92 6.81 -3.11
N VAL A 79 -9.87 6.02 -2.03
CA VAL A 79 -11.06 5.68 -1.21
C VAL A 79 -11.19 6.52 0.06
N GLY A 80 -10.46 7.63 0.14
CA GLY A 80 -10.65 8.68 1.14
C GLY A 80 -9.71 8.64 2.34
N TRP A 81 -8.72 7.75 2.38
CA TRP A 81 -7.71 7.78 3.43
C TRP A 81 -6.65 8.86 3.18
N THR A 82 -6.19 9.52 4.23
CA THR A 82 -4.93 10.25 4.18
C THR A 82 -3.82 9.32 4.66
N VAL A 83 -2.93 8.90 3.76
CA VAL A 83 -1.82 7.99 4.10
C VAL A 83 -0.53 8.78 4.30
N ARG A 84 0.17 8.52 5.40
CA ARG A 84 1.47 9.15 5.73
C ARG A 84 2.50 8.09 6.09
N TYR A 85 3.75 8.36 5.75
CA TYR A 85 4.89 7.56 6.16
C TYR A 85 5.70 8.35 7.18
N GLU A 86 6.05 7.71 8.28
CA GLU A 86 6.92 8.29 9.30
C GLU A 86 8.09 7.34 9.57
N ASP A 87 9.28 7.90 9.66
CA ASP A 87 10.49 7.18 10.06
C ASP A 87 11.06 7.89 11.28
N ASN A 88 11.12 7.18 12.41
CA ASN A 88 11.64 7.72 13.67
C ASN A 88 13.04 7.18 14.02
N GLY A 89 13.72 6.52 13.07
CA GLY A 89 15.04 5.93 13.22
C GLY A 89 15.04 4.55 13.88
N ALA A 90 13.99 4.19 14.63
CA ALA A 90 13.81 2.85 15.19
C ALA A 90 12.80 2.03 14.40
N GLN A 91 11.77 2.68 13.86
CA GLN A 91 10.64 2.08 13.18
C GLN A 91 10.22 2.94 11.98
N GLN A 92 9.67 2.25 10.99
CA GLN A 92 8.99 2.85 9.85
C GLN A 92 7.50 2.58 9.98
N LEU A 93 6.72 3.64 10.08
CA LEU A 93 5.29 3.62 10.33
C LEU A 93 4.53 4.08 9.09
N ILE A 94 3.39 3.44 8.85
CA ILE A 94 2.40 3.83 7.85
C ILE A 94 1.14 4.21 8.62
N ILE A 95 0.71 5.45 8.46
CA ILE A 95 -0.43 6.02 9.18
C ILE A 95 -1.56 6.24 8.19
N PHE A 96 -2.69 5.58 8.43
CA PHE A 96 -3.94 5.77 7.69
C PHE A 96 -4.89 6.63 8.52
N ARG A 97 -5.13 7.86 8.08
CA ARG A 97 -6.00 8.81 8.78
C ARG A 97 -7.34 8.93 8.06
N LYS A 98 -8.44 8.85 8.82
CA LYS A 98 -9.79 9.13 8.31
C LYS A 98 -9.89 10.57 7.79
N PRO A 99 -10.70 10.84 6.76
CA PRO A 99 -10.93 12.20 6.29
C PRO A 99 -11.60 13.02 7.40
N THR A 100 -11.08 14.20 7.70
CA THR A 100 -11.76 15.16 8.57
C THR A 100 -12.97 15.68 7.82
N VAL A 101 -14.17 15.27 8.26
CA VAL A 101 -15.42 15.91 7.82
C VAL A 101 -15.46 17.28 8.48
N SER A 102 -15.02 18.32 7.77
CA SER A 102 -15.33 19.69 8.15
C SER A 102 -16.84 19.84 8.08
N LYS A 103 -17.48 20.03 9.23
CA LYS A 103 -18.90 20.42 9.33
C LYS A 103 -19.10 21.84 8.84
#